data_AF-A0A5A7MZT8-F1
#
_entry.id   AF-A0A5A7MZT8-F1
#
_cell.length_a   1.000
_cell.length_b   1.000
_cell.length_c   1.000
_cell.angle_alpha   90.00
_cell.angle_beta   90.00
_cell.angle_gamma   90.00
#
_symmetry.space_group_name_H-M   'P 1'
#
loop_
_entity.id
_entity.type
_entity.pdbx_description
1 polymer ?
#
loop_
_entity_poly.entity_id
_entity_poly.type
_entity_poly.pdbx_seq_one_letter_code
_entity_poly.pdbx_strand_id
1 'polypeptide(L)'
;MTVPYPYPVSISVNGPIGGGMEYPMITSNGPRPEKDGTYSRRAKYGLIGVVIHEVGHNWFPMIVNSDERNWTWMDEGLNSFLQFLAEQEWEEDYPSRRGHAYDIVDYMISPNQVPIMTQSESILQFGNNAYGKPAIALNILRETVMGREAFDFAFREYAQRWWFKRPMPADFFRTMEDASGIDLDWFWRGWFYSTDHVDISLDQVTRATIDTKNPDVEAAWKRDQKAALPRSITAQRNDGMERRTDREPDLLDFYNEHDEFTVAPKDRKGYEKLMADMEPWEKELLNLGSNLYFLDFSNKGGLVMPLILGIDYEDGSHEIRRIPAEIWRSNQFHVTKLIVTDKTIRQISLDPNRETADADTANNYWPRKPVETRLELFKRKQGQNLMQKMQDDGSDDKEGDDQ
;
A
#
# COMPACT_ATOMS: atom_id res chain seq x y z
N MET A 1 4.30 12.96 -24.53
CA MET A 1 5.61 13.15 -25.18
C MET A 1 6.37 14.27 -24.48
N THR A 2 7.62 13.99 -24.09
CA THR A 2 8.51 14.88 -23.34
C THR A 2 9.36 15.75 -24.26
N VAL A 3 10.28 15.15 -25.02
CA VAL A 3 11.15 15.78 -26.03
C VAL A 3 11.29 14.87 -27.25
N PRO A 4 11.48 15.41 -28.48
CA PRO A 4 11.63 14.59 -29.68
C PRO A 4 12.97 13.86 -29.71
N TYR A 5 12.99 12.67 -30.31
CA TYR A 5 14.23 11.94 -30.59
C TYR A 5 15.10 12.74 -31.58
N PRO A 6 16.32 13.15 -31.23
CA PRO A 6 17.09 14.11 -32.03
C PRO A 6 18.00 13.45 -33.08
N TYR A 7 18.17 12.12 -33.03
CA TYR A 7 19.09 11.40 -33.91
C TYR A 7 18.38 10.82 -35.15
N PRO A 8 19.09 10.61 -36.27
CA PRO A 8 18.45 10.18 -37.52
C PRO A 8 18.05 8.70 -37.54
N VAL A 9 18.65 7.84 -36.69
CA VAL A 9 18.41 6.40 -36.65
C VAL A 9 18.52 5.85 -35.22
N SER A 10 17.81 4.75 -34.95
CA SER A 10 17.94 3.94 -33.73
C SER A 10 18.12 2.48 -34.15
N ILE A 11 19.28 1.90 -33.85
CA ILE A 11 19.67 0.54 -34.26
C ILE A 11 19.71 -0.35 -33.02
N SER A 12 19.01 -1.47 -33.06
CA SER A 12 19.11 -2.53 -32.05
C SER A 12 19.90 -3.70 -32.63
N VAL A 13 21.04 -4.03 -32.02
CA VAL A 13 21.86 -5.19 -32.39
C VAL A 13 21.81 -6.25 -31.31
N ASN A 14 21.80 -7.52 -31.71
CA ASN A 14 21.82 -8.62 -30.75
C ASN A 14 23.25 -8.91 -30.28
N GLY A 15 23.54 -8.64 -29.01
CA GLY A 15 24.88 -8.75 -28.42
C GLY A 15 25.08 -10.01 -27.56
N PRO A 16 26.34 -10.38 -27.25
CA PRO A 16 26.64 -11.48 -26.35
C PRO A 16 26.42 -11.15 -24.85
N ILE A 17 26.00 -9.92 -24.54
CA ILE A 17 25.82 -9.42 -23.17
C ILE A 17 24.48 -9.93 -22.63
N GLY A 18 24.45 -10.38 -21.36
CA GLY A 18 23.26 -10.91 -20.69
C GLY A 18 22.20 -9.86 -20.30
N GLY A 19 22.16 -8.73 -20.99
CA GLY A 19 21.36 -7.53 -20.73
C GLY A 19 21.42 -6.60 -21.94
N GLY A 20 21.49 -5.29 -21.71
CA GLY A 20 21.70 -4.33 -22.79
C GLY A 20 22.83 -3.32 -22.54
N MET A 21 23.04 -2.44 -23.53
CA MET A 21 23.99 -1.33 -23.51
C MET A 21 23.51 -0.26 -24.48
N GLU A 22 23.56 1.00 -24.07
CA GLU A 22 22.64 2.06 -24.48
C GLU A 22 23.27 3.20 -25.30
N TYR A 23 24.38 2.95 -26.00
CA TYR A 23 25.04 3.99 -26.79
C TYR A 23 24.05 4.70 -27.74
N PRO A 24 24.11 6.04 -27.86
CA PRO A 24 23.24 6.78 -28.76
C PRO A 24 23.26 6.21 -30.18
N MET A 25 22.07 6.03 -30.76
CA MET A 25 21.82 5.43 -32.09
C MET A 25 22.11 3.92 -32.22
N ILE A 26 22.77 3.27 -31.27
CA ILE A 26 23.09 1.83 -31.35
C ILE A 26 23.06 1.14 -29.99
N THR A 27 22.07 0.28 -29.79
CA THR A 27 21.91 -0.50 -28.55
C THR A 27 22.26 -1.96 -28.77
N SER A 28 22.99 -2.56 -27.83
CA SER A 28 23.26 -4.01 -27.81
C SER A 28 22.25 -4.68 -26.89
N ASN A 29 21.60 -5.76 -27.31
CA ASN A 29 20.51 -6.38 -26.55
C ASN A 29 20.63 -7.92 -26.51
N GLY A 30 20.26 -8.53 -25.39
CA GLY A 30 20.04 -9.97 -25.23
C GLY A 30 18.72 -10.27 -24.49
N PRO A 31 18.30 -11.54 -24.37
CA PRO A 31 18.96 -12.77 -24.81
C PRO A 31 18.63 -13.21 -26.26
N ARG A 32 19.28 -14.28 -26.74
CA ARG A 32 18.95 -14.98 -28.01
C ARG A 32 17.97 -16.13 -27.77
N PRO A 33 17.18 -16.51 -28.78
CA PRO A 33 16.52 -17.82 -28.82
C PRO A 33 17.52 -18.96 -28.66
N GLU A 34 17.03 -20.13 -28.26
CA GLU A 34 17.78 -21.38 -28.26
C GLU A 34 18.22 -21.75 -29.68
N LYS A 35 19.22 -22.64 -29.81
CA LYS A 35 19.77 -23.03 -31.11
C LYS A 35 18.73 -23.65 -32.06
N ASP A 36 17.71 -24.28 -31.51
CA ASP A 36 16.58 -24.89 -32.23
C ASP A 36 15.53 -23.85 -32.67
N GLY A 37 15.74 -22.57 -32.37
CA GLY A 37 14.81 -21.48 -32.66
C GLY A 37 13.70 -21.32 -31.62
N THR A 38 13.63 -22.17 -30.60
CA THR A 38 12.66 -22.05 -29.50
C THR A 38 13.10 -21.01 -28.48
N TYR A 39 12.17 -20.57 -27.64
CA TYR A 39 12.47 -19.64 -26.56
C TYR A 39 11.47 -19.78 -25.41
N SER A 40 11.91 -19.48 -24.20
CA SER A 40 11.02 -19.43 -23.05
C SER A 40 10.19 -18.15 -23.04
N ARG A 41 9.05 -18.15 -22.33
CA ARG A 41 8.29 -16.92 -22.03
C ARG A 41 9.19 -15.83 -21.44
N ARG A 42 10.12 -16.21 -20.56
CA ARG A 42 11.11 -15.31 -19.96
C ARG A 42 12.03 -14.68 -21.01
N ALA A 43 12.45 -15.43 -22.03
CA ALA A 43 13.30 -14.91 -23.09
C ALA A 43 12.57 -13.92 -24.00
N LYS A 44 11.31 -14.20 -24.38
CA LYS A 44 10.47 -13.27 -25.18
C LYS A 44 10.34 -11.92 -24.48
N TYR A 45 9.75 -11.89 -23.29
CA TYR A 45 9.48 -10.64 -22.56
C TYR A 45 10.75 -10.00 -22.02
N GLY A 46 11.76 -10.80 -21.70
CA GLY A 46 13.07 -10.28 -21.33
C GLY A 46 13.71 -9.47 -22.46
N LEU A 47 13.72 -10.00 -23.69
CA LEU A 47 14.29 -9.30 -24.84
C LEU A 47 13.50 -8.02 -25.18
N ILE A 48 12.17 -8.09 -25.21
CA ILE A 48 11.33 -6.92 -25.47
C ILE A 48 11.59 -5.83 -24.42
N GLY A 49 11.59 -6.18 -23.14
CA GLY A 49 11.85 -5.24 -22.05
C GLY A 49 13.24 -4.61 -22.11
N VAL A 50 14.28 -5.40 -22.42
CA VAL A 50 15.65 -4.88 -22.62
C VAL A 50 15.67 -3.90 -23.78
N VAL A 51 15.10 -4.24 -24.95
CA VAL A 51 15.06 -3.30 -26.09
C VAL A 51 14.34 -2.00 -25.74
N ILE A 52 13.21 -2.07 -25.03
CA ILE A 52 12.49 -0.88 -24.55
C ILE A 52 13.40 -0.05 -23.62
N HIS A 53 14.10 -0.69 -22.69
CA HIS A 53 15.00 -0.04 -21.74
C HIS A 53 16.16 0.67 -22.46
N GLU A 54 16.90 -0.04 -23.31
CA GLU A 54 18.06 0.54 -24.00
C GLU A 54 17.66 1.66 -24.97
N VAL A 55 16.51 1.53 -25.63
CA VAL A 55 15.98 2.62 -26.47
C VAL A 55 15.52 3.80 -25.61
N GLY A 56 14.90 3.55 -24.46
CA GLY A 56 14.49 4.58 -23.49
C GLY A 56 15.66 5.43 -23.00
N HIS A 57 16.85 4.84 -22.87
CA HIS A 57 18.06 5.56 -22.46
C HIS A 57 18.47 6.69 -23.40
N ASN A 58 17.98 6.70 -24.64
CA ASN A 58 18.16 7.86 -25.51
C ASN A 58 17.60 9.14 -24.89
N TRP A 59 16.55 9.06 -24.06
CA TRP A 59 16.03 10.21 -23.33
C TRP A 59 16.78 10.43 -22.01
N PHE A 60 16.94 9.39 -21.21
CA PHE A 60 17.59 9.43 -19.90
C PHE A 60 18.67 8.34 -19.81
N PRO A 61 19.97 8.66 -19.89
CA PRO A 61 20.57 9.97 -19.71
C PRO A 61 20.98 10.70 -21.02
N MET A 62 20.80 10.12 -22.21
CA MET A 62 21.54 10.62 -23.38
C MET A 62 21.12 12.02 -23.84
N ILE A 63 19.83 12.39 -23.66
CA ILE A 63 19.31 13.72 -23.98
C ILE A 63 19.22 14.61 -22.73
N VAL A 64 18.75 14.05 -21.61
CA VAL A 64 18.72 14.70 -20.30
C VAL A 64 19.83 14.06 -19.46
N ASN A 65 20.98 14.71 -19.40
CA ASN A 65 22.22 14.10 -18.92
C ASN A 65 22.32 14.06 -17.39
N SER A 66 22.60 12.92 -16.80
CA SER A 66 22.83 12.79 -15.36
C SER A 66 24.30 12.47 -15.05
N ASP A 67 24.68 12.65 -13.78
CA ASP A 67 25.98 12.20 -13.27
C ASP A 67 25.87 10.77 -12.76
N GLU A 68 25.88 9.79 -13.67
CA GLU A 68 25.70 8.37 -13.36
C GLU A 68 26.63 7.89 -12.23
N ARG A 69 27.87 8.39 -12.16
CA ARG A 69 28.85 7.96 -11.16
C ARG A 69 28.46 8.32 -9.73
N ASN A 70 27.67 9.37 -9.56
CA ASN A 70 27.14 9.77 -8.25
C ASN A 70 25.67 9.37 -8.07
N TRP A 71 24.87 9.43 -9.15
CA TRP A 71 23.41 9.35 -9.11
C TRP A 71 22.86 8.37 -10.15
N THR A 72 23.34 7.13 -10.20
CA THR A 72 22.92 6.12 -11.19
C THR A 72 21.40 5.93 -11.28
N TRP A 73 20.65 6.15 -10.19
CA TRP A 73 19.19 6.05 -10.23
C TRP A 73 18.53 7.06 -11.20
N MET A 74 19.17 8.19 -11.50
CA MET A 74 18.64 9.14 -12.47
C MET A 74 18.71 8.55 -13.89
N ASP A 75 19.74 7.79 -14.18
CA ASP A 75 19.90 7.07 -15.44
C ASP A 75 18.93 5.88 -15.46
N GLU A 76 19.06 5.01 -14.46
CA GLU A 76 18.43 3.69 -14.47
C GLU A 76 17.00 3.68 -13.95
N GLY A 77 16.71 4.47 -12.92
CA GLY A 77 15.41 4.54 -12.26
C GLY A 77 14.39 5.33 -13.07
N LEU A 78 14.77 6.50 -13.62
CA LEU A 78 13.91 7.26 -14.52
C LEU A 78 13.58 6.44 -15.78
N ASN A 79 14.60 5.77 -16.35
CA ASN A 79 14.40 4.94 -17.52
C ASN A 79 13.57 3.68 -17.20
N SER A 80 13.80 3.02 -16.06
CA SER A 80 12.97 1.88 -15.61
C SER A 80 11.50 2.25 -15.40
N PHE A 81 11.22 3.45 -14.90
CA PHE A 81 9.85 3.95 -14.80
C PHE A 81 9.20 4.10 -16.18
N LEU A 82 9.91 4.70 -17.15
CA LEU A 82 9.41 4.83 -18.53
C LEU A 82 9.28 3.48 -19.24
N GLN A 83 10.21 2.56 -19.00
CA GLN A 83 10.15 1.19 -19.48
C GLN A 83 8.87 0.53 -18.98
N PHE A 84 8.56 0.62 -17.69
CA PHE A 84 7.32 0.06 -17.13
C PHE A 84 6.09 0.59 -17.87
N LEU A 85 5.98 1.91 -18.07
CA LEU A 85 4.85 2.48 -18.80
C LEU A 85 4.77 1.99 -20.25
N ALA A 86 5.89 1.94 -20.96
CA ALA A 86 5.95 1.46 -22.34
C ALA A 86 5.60 -0.03 -22.46
N GLU A 87 6.01 -0.86 -21.50
CA GLU A 87 5.63 -2.27 -21.44
C GLU A 87 4.12 -2.44 -21.19
N GLN A 88 3.52 -1.62 -20.32
CA GLN A 88 2.07 -1.63 -20.09
C GLN A 88 1.26 -1.16 -21.32
N GLU A 89 1.84 -0.33 -22.17
CA GLU A 89 1.24 0.07 -23.46
C GLU A 89 1.46 -0.97 -24.58
N TRP A 90 2.41 -1.90 -24.42
CA TRP A 90 2.80 -2.85 -25.46
C TRP A 90 1.74 -3.92 -25.74
N GLU A 91 1.25 -4.58 -24.69
CA GLU A 91 0.16 -5.55 -24.77
C GLU A 91 -0.58 -5.68 -23.43
N GLU A 92 -1.83 -6.11 -23.46
CA GLU A 92 -2.60 -6.43 -22.25
C GLU A 92 -1.89 -7.54 -21.45
N ASP A 93 -1.87 -7.40 -20.12
CA ASP A 93 -1.20 -8.32 -19.19
C ASP A 93 0.29 -8.57 -19.48
N TYR A 94 1.00 -7.56 -20.02
CA TYR A 94 2.46 -7.61 -20.13
C TYR A 94 3.08 -7.89 -18.75
N PRO A 95 3.95 -8.91 -18.60
CA PRO A 95 4.51 -9.32 -17.31
C PRO A 95 5.66 -8.40 -16.88
N SER A 96 5.36 -7.11 -16.72
CA SER A 96 6.30 -6.11 -16.29
C SER A 96 6.84 -6.41 -14.89
N ARG A 97 8.03 -5.87 -14.61
CA ARG A 97 8.65 -5.94 -13.28
C ARG A 97 8.94 -4.52 -12.82
N ARG A 98 9.16 -4.34 -11.51
CA ARG A 98 9.63 -3.07 -10.94
C ARG A 98 8.66 -1.90 -11.16
N GLY A 99 7.36 -2.16 -11.18
CA GLY A 99 6.34 -1.12 -11.33
C GLY A 99 5.22 -1.18 -10.31
N HIS A 100 4.87 -2.36 -9.80
CA HIS A 100 3.90 -2.48 -8.74
C HIS A 100 4.54 -2.22 -7.38
N ALA A 101 3.82 -1.51 -6.50
CA ALA A 101 4.34 -1.12 -5.19
C ALA A 101 4.78 -2.33 -4.35
N TYR A 102 4.03 -3.43 -4.37
CA TYR A 102 4.36 -4.62 -3.61
C TYR A 102 5.66 -5.33 -4.03
N ASP A 103 6.20 -5.06 -5.22
CA ASP A 103 7.42 -5.72 -5.72
C ASP A 103 8.69 -5.31 -4.95
N ILE A 104 8.66 -4.15 -4.25
CA ILE A 104 9.85 -3.62 -3.56
C ILE A 104 9.93 -4.02 -2.08
N VAL A 105 8.86 -4.57 -1.51
CA VAL A 105 8.73 -4.81 -0.05
C VAL A 105 9.95 -5.56 0.52
N ASP A 106 10.33 -6.68 -0.10
CA ASP A 106 11.46 -7.51 0.36
C ASP A 106 12.78 -6.74 0.41
N TYR A 107 12.99 -5.79 -0.51
CA TYR A 107 14.15 -4.92 -0.50
C TYR A 107 14.04 -3.86 0.58
N MET A 108 12.86 -3.25 0.76
CA MET A 108 12.63 -2.18 1.73
C MET A 108 12.85 -2.64 3.18
N ILE A 109 12.52 -3.90 3.49
CA ILE A 109 12.75 -4.50 4.82
C ILE A 109 14.11 -5.19 4.97
N SER A 110 14.90 -5.24 3.90
CA SER A 110 16.20 -5.91 3.90
C SER A 110 17.24 -5.14 4.71
N PRO A 111 18.07 -5.81 5.52
CA PRO A 111 19.19 -5.16 6.20
C PRO A 111 20.29 -4.68 5.23
N ASN A 112 20.25 -5.11 3.97
CA ASN A 112 21.21 -4.72 2.92
C ASN A 112 20.67 -3.60 2.01
N GLN A 113 19.64 -2.87 2.45
CA GLN A 113 19.18 -1.67 1.78
C GLN A 113 20.08 -0.47 2.12
N VAL A 114 20.29 0.39 1.13
CA VAL A 114 20.85 1.74 1.30
C VAL A 114 19.90 2.77 0.65
N PRO A 115 19.93 4.06 1.03
CA PRO A 115 19.14 5.10 0.38
C PRO A 115 19.38 5.14 -1.13
N ILE A 116 18.37 5.54 -1.92
CA ILE A 116 18.52 5.73 -3.39
C ILE A 116 19.64 6.74 -3.70
N MET A 117 19.81 7.73 -2.82
CA MET A 117 20.83 8.77 -2.92
C MET A 117 22.24 8.30 -2.50
N THR A 118 22.48 6.99 -2.41
CA THR A 118 23.82 6.44 -2.12
C THR A 118 24.68 6.49 -3.38
N GLN A 119 25.95 6.88 -3.23
CA GLN A 119 26.91 6.89 -4.34
C GLN A 119 27.02 5.51 -4.98
N SER A 120 27.09 5.46 -6.30
CA SER A 120 26.98 4.24 -7.13
C SER A 120 27.93 3.11 -6.73
N GLU A 121 29.19 3.43 -6.40
CA GLU A 121 30.20 2.44 -5.98
C GLU A 121 29.91 1.84 -4.59
N SER A 122 29.04 2.47 -3.78
CA SER A 122 28.67 2.04 -2.43
C SER A 122 27.34 1.27 -2.38
N ILE A 123 26.67 1.06 -3.52
CA ILE A 123 25.37 0.38 -3.56
C ILE A 123 25.54 -1.13 -3.33
N LEU A 124 24.82 -1.67 -2.33
CA LEU A 124 24.87 -3.09 -1.98
C LEU A 124 24.00 -3.99 -2.87
N GLN A 125 22.80 -3.52 -3.25
CA GLN A 125 21.89 -4.23 -4.15
C GLN A 125 21.53 -3.36 -5.35
N PHE A 126 22.44 -3.32 -6.34
CA PHE A 126 22.37 -2.41 -7.49
C PHE A 126 21.03 -2.45 -8.22
N GLY A 127 20.55 -3.65 -8.57
CA GLY A 127 19.28 -3.81 -9.30
C GLY A 127 18.05 -3.26 -8.57
N ASN A 128 18.02 -3.32 -7.24
CA ASN A 128 16.89 -2.80 -6.46
C ASN A 128 17.06 -1.31 -6.16
N ASN A 129 18.27 -0.85 -5.85
CA ASN A 129 18.51 0.55 -5.49
C ASN A 129 18.51 1.49 -6.71
N ALA A 130 19.19 1.12 -7.81
CA ALA A 130 19.35 1.98 -8.98
C ALA A 130 18.14 1.91 -9.93
N TYR A 131 17.46 0.75 -10.02
CA TYR A 131 16.33 0.54 -10.94
C TYR A 131 15.00 0.42 -10.20
N GLY A 132 14.88 -0.59 -9.32
CA GLY A 132 13.59 -1.02 -8.76
C GLY A 132 12.90 0.02 -7.89
N LYS A 133 13.52 0.38 -6.76
CA LYS A 133 12.99 1.33 -5.78
C LYS A 133 12.66 2.70 -6.40
N PRO A 134 13.53 3.36 -7.20
CA PRO A 134 13.19 4.63 -7.82
C PRO A 134 12.04 4.51 -8.83
N ALA A 135 12.02 3.47 -9.67
CA ALA A 135 10.92 3.27 -10.62
C ALA A 135 9.57 3.04 -9.93
N ILE A 136 9.56 2.22 -8.87
CA ILE A 136 8.38 1.96 -8.07
C ILE A 136 7.95 3.22 -7.31
N ALA A 137 8.88 3.98 -6.73
CA ALA A 137 8.56 5.26 -6.10
C ALA A 137 7.89 6.21 -7.09
N LEU A 138 8.39 6.32 -8.33
CA LEU A 138 7.77 7.18 -9.35
C LEU A 138 6.39 6.68 -9.79
N ASN A 139 6.19 5.36 -9.88
CA ASN A 139 4.87 4.79 -10.14
C ASN A 139 3.88 5.07 -9.00
N ILE A 140 4.29 4.90 -7.74
CA ILE A 140 3.46 5.26 -6.57
C ILE A 140 3.15 6.76 -6.58
N LEU A 141 4.14 7.59 -6.87
CA LEU A 141 3.97 9.03 -6.95
C LEU A 141 2.95 9.41 -8.04
N ARG A 142 3.02 8.76 -9.21
CA ARG A 142 2.09 8.98 -10.33
C ARG A 142 0.68 8.46 -10.07
N GLU A 143 0.54 7.22 -9.62
CA GLU A 143 -0.76 6.54 -9.53
C GLU A 143 -1.51 6.85 -8.23
N THR A 144 -0.79 7.07 -7.13
CA THR A 144 -1.37 7.10 -5.78
C THR A 144 -1.32 8.48 -5.13
N VAL A 145 -0.25 9.25 -5.35
CA VAL A 145 -0.03 10.53 -4.66
C VAL A 145 -0.46 11.74 -5.48
N MET A 146 0.07 11.89 -6.70
CA MET A 146 -0.16 13.07 -7.56
C MET A 146 -1.32 12.87 -8.53
N GLY A 147 -1.55 11.64 -8.98
CA GLY A 147 -2.38 11.35 -10.13
C GLY A 147 -1.63 11.59 -11.46
N ARG A 148 -2.08 10.88 -12.50
CA ARG A 148 -1.41 10.83 -13.81
C ARG A 148 -1.25 12.21 -14.45
N GLU A 149 -2.29 13.04 -14.42
CA GLU A 149 -2.28 14.34 -15.11
C GLU A 149 -1.20 15.28 -14.54
N ALA A 150 -1.18 15.47 -13.23
CA ALA A 150 -0.20 16.33 -12.56
C ALA A 150 1.22 15.77 -12.69
N PHE A 151 1.39 14.45 -12.51
CA PHE A 151 2.68 13.80 -12.66
C PHE A 151 3.21 13.92 -14.10
N ASP A 152 2.41 13.54 -15.10
CA ASP A 152 2.83 13.53 -16.51
C ASP A 152 3.16 14.94 -17.01
N PHE A 153 2.41 15.94 -16.53
CA PHE A 153 2.71 17.34 -16.76
C PHE A 153 4.08 17.71 -16.17
N ALA A 154 4.31 17.45 -14.89
CA ALA A 154 5.53 17.82 -14.19
C ALA A 154 6.78 17.08 -14.72
N PHE A 155 6.64 15.80 -15.03
CA PHE A 155 7.71 14.99 -15.61
C PHE A 155 8.09 15.47 -17.02
N ARG A 156 7.09 15.88 -17.83
CA ARG A 156 7.33 16.51 -19.12
C ARG A 156 8.06 17.84 -18.98
N GLU A 157 7.66 18.69 -18.03
CA GLU A 157 8.34 19.96 -17.75
C GLU A 157 9.81 19.73 -17.34
N TYR A 158 10.08 18.72 -16.51
CA TYR A 158 11.46 18.33 -16.18
C TYR A 158 12.27 18.00 -17.44
N ALA A 159 11.77 17.10 -18.27
CA ALA A 159 12.47 16.72 -19.49
C ALA A 159 12.71 17.91 -20.44
N GLN A 160 11.76 18.82 -20.55
CA GLN A 160 11.88 20.01 -21.41
C GLN A 160 12.85 21.06 -20.84
N ARG A 161 12.80 21.34 -19.54
CA ARG A 161 13.71 22.28 -18.87
C ARG A 161 15.17 21.84 -18.99
N TRP A 162 15.40 20.52 -18.93
CA TRP A 162 16.72 19.91 -18.87
C TRP A 162 17.17 19.25 -20.17
N TRP A 163 16.44 19.49 -21.26
CA TRP A 163 16.83 19.04 -22.60
C TRP A 163 18.23 19.54 -22.97
N PHE A 164 19.17 18.62 -23.26
CA PHE A 164 20.59 18.88 -23.55
C PHE A 164 21.33 19.61 -22.41
N LYS A 165 20.91 19.40 -21.17
CA LYS A 165 21.55 19.93 -19.96
C LYS A 165 21.85 18.79 -18.99
N ARG A 166 22.51 19.14 -17.87
CA ARG A 166 22.93 18.20 -16.83
C ARG A 166 22.26 18.48 -15.47
N PRO A 167 21.02 18.01 -15.22
CA PRO A 167 20.36 18.16 -13.92
C PRO A 167 21.05 17.36 -12.82
N MET A 168 20.94 17.86 -11.59
CA MET A 168 21.17 17.10 -10.36
C MET A 168 19.83 16.56 -9.80
N PRO A 169 19.85 15.61 -8.85
CA PRO A 169 18.64 15.12 -8.18
C PRO A 169 17.69 16.23 -7.68
N ALA A 170 18.25 17.27 -7.09
CA ALA A 170 17.47 18.40 -6.59
C ALA A 170 16.73 19.16 -7.69
N ASP A 171 17.25 19.19 -8.92
CA ASP A 171 16.58 19.81 -10.06
C ASP A 171 15.36 19.02 -10.52
N PHE A 172 15.43 17.69 -10.43
CA PHE A 172 14.29 16.81 -10.67
C PHE A 172 13.21 17.03 -9.60
N PHE A 173 13.58 16.91 -8.30
CA PHE A 173 12.63 17.07 -7.19
C PHE A 173 11.93 18.44 -7.23
N ARG A 174 12.69 19.52 -7.39
CA ARG A 174 12.14 20.88 -7.50
C ARG A 174 11.23 21.05 -8.72
N THR A 175 11.56 20.45 -9.86
CA THR A 175 10.69 20.57 -11.04
C THR A 175 9.38 19.81 -10.83
N MET A 176 9.44 18.62 -10.21
CA MET A 176 8.23 17.85 -9.89
C MET A 176 7.30 18.62 -8.96
N GLU A 177 7.83 19.30 -7.94
CA GLU A 177 7.04 20.11 -6.99
C GLU A 177 6.53 21.42 -7.62
N ASP A 178 7.41 22.18 -8.27
CA ASP A 178 7.08 23.47 -8.88
C ASP A 178 6.01 23.34 -9.98
N ALA A 179 6.15 22.34 -10.86
CA ALA A 179 5.21 22.16 -11.96
C ALA A 179 3.87 21.54 -11.51
N SER A 180 3.85 20.76 -10.43
CA SER A 180 2.61 20.13 -9.93
C SER A 180 1.88 20.97 -8.88
N GLY A 181 2.59 21.86 -8.18
CA GLY A 181 2.05 22.59 -7.03
C GLY A 181 1.81 21.72 -5.78
N ILE A 182 2.40 20.52 -5.72
CA ILE A 182 2.25 19.57 -4.62
C ILE A 182 3.53 19.55 -3.79
N ASP A 183 3.40 19.57 -2.46
CA ASP A 183 4.51 19.42 -1.51
C ASP A 183 4.90 17.92 -1.43
N LEU A 184 6.12 17.61 -1.89
CA LEU A 184 6.65 16.25 -1.99
C LEU A 184 7.88 16.04 -1.11
N ASP A 185 8.22 17.00 -0.23
CA ASP A 185 9.41 16.92 0.65
C ASP A 185 9.40 15.63 1.49
N TRP A 186 8.23 15.28 2.02
CA TRP A 186 8.03 14.04 2.80
C TRP A 186 8.29 12.79 1.94
N PHE A 187 7.87 12.81 0.67
CA PHE A 187 8.00 11.70 -0.25
C PHE A 187 9.47 11.51 -0.66
N TRP A 188 10.14 12.59 -1.07
CA TRP A 188 11.57 12.54 -1.41
C TRP A 188 12.41 12.10 -0.23
N ARG A 189 12.15 12.66 0.96
CA ARG A 189 12.88 12.28 2.18
C ARG A 189 12.72 10.79 2.50
N GLY A 190 11.50 10.28 2.49
CA GLY A 190 11.22 8.87 2.82
C GLY A 190 11.74 7.88 1.78
N TRP A 191 11.45 8.13 0.50
CA TRP A 191 11.80 7.18 -0.56
C TRP A 191 13.26 7.28 -1.02
N PHE A 192 13.83 8.49 -1.09
CA PHE A 192 15.14 8.69 -1.72
C PHE A 192 16.28 8.83 -0.71
N TYR A 193 16.03 9.45 0.44
CA TYR A 193 17.07 9.79 1.42
C TYR A 193 17.11 8.88 2.64
N SER A 194 16.09 8.04 2.88
CA SER A 194 16.08 7.11 4.01
C SER A 194 16.01 5.64 3.58
N THR A 195 16.18 4.77 4.57
CA THR A 195 15.95 3.32 4.48
C THR A 195 14.69 2.91 5.24
N ASP A 196 13.84 3.86 5.58
CA ASP A 196 12.54 3.57 6.16
C ASP A 196 11.68 2.82 5.13
N HIS A 197 10.67 2.13 5.61
CA HIS A 197 9.73 1.39 4.78
C HIS A 197 8.30 1.63 5.22
N VAL A 198 7.35 1.23 4.38
CA VAL A 198 5.93 1.37 4.70
C VAL A 198 5.52 0.15 5.51
N ASP A 199 5.07 0.38 6.73
CA ASP A 199 4.35 -0.58 7.58
C ASP A 199 3.41 0.27 8.44
N ILE A 200 2.16 0.36 7.99
CA ILE A 200 1.11 1.13 8.65
C ILE A 200 0.06 0.15 9.16
N SER A 201 -0.16 0.17 10.46
CA SER A 201 -1.10 -0.73 11.14
C SER A 201 -2.42 -0.02 11.40
N LEU A 202 -3.54 -0.69 11.11
CA LEU A 202 -4.85 -0.33 11.67
C LEU A 202 -4.98 -1.03 13.03
N ASP A 203 -4.70 -0.28 14.10
CA ASP A 203 -4.54 -0.85 15.44
C ASP A 203 -5.88 -1.12 16.10
N GLN A 204 -6.76 -0.13 16.07
CA GLN A 204 -8.05 -0.16 16.74
C GLN A 204 -9.11 0.59 15.95
N VAL A 205 -10.32 0.04 15.96
CA VAL A 205 -11.53 0.71 15.47
C VAL A 205 -12.50 0.79 16.64
N THR A 206 -12.76 2.01 17.10
CA THR A 206 -13.72 2.27 18.17
C THR A 206 -14.98 2.87 17.56
N ARG A 207 -16.09 2.14 17.64
CA ARG A 207 -17.42 2.66 17.30
C ARG A 207 -18.02 3.35 18.53
N ALA A 208 -18.41 4.60 18.37
CA ALA A 208 -19.13 5.39 19.36
C ALA A 208 -20.43 5.95 18.76
N THR A 209 -21.38 6.24 19.64
CA THR A 209 -22.58 7.03 19.34
C THR A 209 -22.60 8.24 20.28
N ILE A 210 -23.37 9.26 19.95
CA ILE A 210 -23.55 10.40 20.86
C ILE A 210 -24.41 9.95 22.05
N ASP A 211 -23.95 10.25 23.26
CA ASP A 211 -24.70 10.07 24.51
C ASP A 211 -25.89 11.02 24.50
N THR A 212 -27.11 10.49 24.58
CA THR A 212 -28.36 11.25 24.46
C THR A 212 -28.63 12.13 25.68
N LYS A 213 -27.86 11.96 26.76
CA LYS A 213 -28.06 12.52 28.10
C LYS A 213 -29.39 12.13 28.76
N ASN A 214 -30.25 11.41 28.07
CA ASN A 214 -31.51 10.94 28.61
C ASN A 214 -31.25 9.73 29.52
N PRO A 215 -31.48 9.85 30.84
CA PRO A 215 -31.13 8.80 31.78
C PRO A 215 -31.88 7.49 31.51
N ASP A 216 -33.10 7.55 30.95
CA ASP A 216 -33.86 6.33 30.61
C ASP A 216 -33.24 5.57 29.44
N VAL A 217 -32.73 6.29 28.43
CA VAL A 217 -32.05 5.70 27.27
C VAL A 217 -30.67 5.18 27.68
N GLU A 218 -29.88 6.00 28.37
CA GLU A 218 -28.52 5.66 28.76
C GLU A 218 -28.47 4.52 29.79
N ALA A 219 -29.42 4.46 30.74
CA ALA A 219 -29.49 3.38 31.70
C ALA A 219 -29.90 2.05 31.07
N ALA A 220 -30.87 2.07 30.14
CA ALA A 220 -31.24 0.88 29.38
C ALA A 220 -30.06 0.36 28.55
N TRP A 221 -29.37 1.24 27.83
CA TRP A 221 -28.18 0.88 27.03
C TRP A 221 -27.04 0.31 27.88
N LYS A 222 -26.76 0.88 29.06
CA LYS A 222 -25.75 0.35 29.99
C LYS A 222 -26.16 -1.01 30.57
N ARG A 223 -27.45 -1.21 30.86
CA ARG A 223 -27.98 -2.50 31.32
C ARG A 223 -27.79 -3.57 30.26
N ASP A 224 -28.11 -3.28 28.99
CA ASP A 224 -27.95 -4.20 27.87
C ASP A 224 -26.46 -4.56 27.65
N GLN A 225 -25.56 -3.58 27.74
CA GLN A 225 -24.12 -3.85 27.68
C GLN A 225 -23.62 -4.74 28.82
N LYS A 226 -24.05 -4.47 30.07
CA LYS A 226 -23.67 -5.32 31.20
C LYS A 226 -24.21 -6.74 31.02
N ALA A 227 -25.42 -6.90 30.50
CA ALA A 227 -26.01 -8.21 30.21
C ALA A 227 -25.29 -8.96 29.07
N ALA A 228 -24.71 -8.23 28.10
CA ALA A 228 -23.92 -8.81 27.01
C ALA A 228 -22.52 -9.27 27.44
N LEU A 229 -22.01 -8.83 28.60
CA LEU A 229 -20.73 -9.29 29.12
C LEU A 229 -20.77 -10.80 29.41
N PRO A 230 -19.67 -11.53 29.15
CA PRO A 230 -19.59 -12.94 29.49
C PRO A 230 -19.87 -13.17 30.98
N ARG A 231 -20.79 -14.09 31.30
CA ARG A 231 -21.06 -14.50 32.68
C ARG A 231 -19.79 -15.07 33.30
N SER A 232 -19.50 -14.72 34.55
CA SER A 232 -18.34 -15.28 35.25
C SER A 232 -18.48 -16.80 35.43
N ILE A 233 -17.36 -17.53 35.46
CA ILE A 233 -17.36 -18.98 35.71
C ILE A 233 -18.06 -19.31 37.02
N THR A 234 -17.90 -18.48 38.06
CA THR A 234 -18.61 -18.62 39.33
C THR A 234 -20.13 -18.52 39.14
N ALA A 235 -20.61 -17.53 38.38
CA ALA A 235 -22.04 -17.39 38.10
C ALA A 235 -22.58 -18.60 37.31
N GLN A 236 -21.84 -19.07 36.30
CA GLN A 236 -22.20 -20.25 35.50
C GLN A 236 -22.24 -21.53 36.36
N ARG A 237 -21.25 -21.73 37.24
CA ARG A 237 -21.19 -22.91 38.12
C ARG A 237 -22.25 -22.89 39.23
N ASN A 238 -22.69 -21.70 39.62
CA ASN A 238 -23.76 -21.54 40.59
C ASN A 238 -25.15 -21.59 39.94
N ASP A 239 -25.26 -21.93 38.65
CA ASP A 239 -26.55 -22.19 38.02
C ASP A 239 -27.24 -23.36 38.73
N GLY A 240 -28.48 -23.14 39.17
CA GLY A 240 -29.24 -24.10 39.98
C GLY A 240 -28.82 -24.18 41.45
N MET A 241 -27.86 -23.37 41.91
CA MET A 241 -27.57 -23.23 43.34
C MET A 241 -28.71 -22.48 44.03
N GLU A 242 -29.39 -23.17 44.94
CA GLU A 242 -30.42 -22.56 45.80
C GLU A 242 -29.83 -21.42 46.63
N ARG A 243 -30.41 -20.22 46.50
CA ARG A 243 -29.97 -19.05 47.25
C ARG A 243 -30.67 -18.98 48.59
N ARG A 244 -30.05 -18.26 49.53
CA ARG A 244 -30.67 -18.05 50.85
C ARG A 244 -31.94 -17.20 50.74
N THR A 245 -31.95 -16.22 49.85
CA THR A 245 -33.12 -15.39 49.51
C THR A 245 -34.27 -16.20 48.90
N ASP A 246 -33.98 -17.33 48.24
CA ASP A 246 -35.01 -18.22 47.72
C ASP A 246 -35.72 -18.97 48.86
N ARG A 247 -35.00 -19.29 49.94
CA ARG A 247 -35.51 -19.96 51.15
C ARG A 247 -36.15 -19.01 52.15
N GLU A 248 -35.66 -17.77 52.22
CA GLU A 248 -36.09 -16.74 53.17
C GLU A 248 -36.44 -15.44 52.39
N PRO A 249 -37.68 -15.31 51.87
CA PRO A 249 -38.09 -14.15 51.07
C PRO A 249 -38.04 -12.82 51.84
N ASP A 250 -38.13 -12.86 53.17
CA ASP A 250 -38.01 -11.67 54.04
C ASP A 250 -36.62 -11.01 53.96
N LEU A 251 -35.64 -11.67 53.35
CA LEU A 251 -34.32 -11.11 53.06
C LEU A 251 -34.30 -10.22 51.81
N LEU A 252 -35.37 -10.18 51.03
CA LEU A 252 -35.48 -9.30 49.86
C LEU A 252 -35.75 -7.86 50.32
N ASP A 253 -35.03 -6.92 49.73
CA ASP A 253 -35.16 -5.49 50.01
C ASP A 253 -35.29 -4.66 48.72
N PHE A 254 -35.26 -3.34 48.88
CA PHE A 254 -35.32 -2.36 47.80
C PHE A 254 -34.33 -2.66 46.65
N TYR A 255 -33.13 -3.16 46.94
CA TYR A 255 -32.08 -3.40 45.94
C TYR A 255 -32.26 -4.71 45.16
N ASN A 256 -33.16 -5.58 45.59
CA ASN A 256 -33.53 -6.77 44.81
C ASN A 256 -34.39 -6.44 43.59
N GLU A 257 -35.12 -5.32 43.62
CA GLU A 257 -35.93 -4.80 42.50
C GLU A 257 -35.27 -3.62 41.78
N HIS A 258 -34.31 -2.96 42.43
CA HIS A 258 -33.62 -1.78 41.90
C HIS A 258 -32.11 -2.00 41.78
N ASP A 259 -31.64 -2.15 40.54
CA ASP A 259 -30.22 -2.25 40.21
C ASP A 259 -29.56 -0.87 39.99
N GLU A 260 -28.25 -0.89 39.69
CA GLU A 260 -27.45 0.31 39.39
C GLU A 260 -27.92 1.10 38.15
N PHE A 261 -28.84 0.56 37.35
CA PHE A 261 -29.42 1.18 36.17
C PHE A 261 -30.86 1.65 36.41
N THR A 262 -31.35 1.58 37.65
CA THR A 262 -32.66 2.14 38.00
C THR A 262 -32.60 3.65 37.99
N VAL A 263 -33.35 4.28 37.08
CA VAL A 263 -33.40 5.74 36.92
C VAL A 263 -34.26 6.38 38.00
N ALA A 264 -33.67 7.31 38.76
CA ALA A 264 -34.40 8.03 39.81
C ALA A 264 -35.20 9.23 39.24
N PRO A 265 -36.28 9.66 39.91
CA PRO A 265 -37.02 10.86 39.51
C PRO A 265 -36.16 12.13 39.47
N LYS A 266 -35.10 12.20 40.28
CA LYS A 266 -34.14 13.31 40.28
C LYS A 266 -33.33 13.38 38.99
N ASP A 267 -32.98 12.23 38.41
CA ASP A 267 -32.17 12.17 37.18
C ASP A 267 -32.97 12.70 35.99
N ARG A 268 -34.25 12.31 35.88
CA ARG A 268 -35.16 12.83 34.86
C ARG A 268 -35.34 14.35 34.95
N LYS A 269 -35.53 14.89 36.17
CA LYS A 269 -35.58 16.35 36.39
C LYS A 269 -34.27 17.04 36.03
N GLY A 270 -33.14 16.39 36.27
CA GLY A 270 -31.82 16.88 35.86
C GLY A 270 -31.70 16.99 34.33
N TYR A 271 -32.14 15.96 33.61
CA TYR A 271 -32.18 15.94 32.15
C TYR A 271 -33.13 17.01 31.57
N GLU A 272 -34.34 17.15 32.11
CA GLU A 272 -35.28 18.20 31.68
C GLU A 272 -34.67 19.61 31.79
N LYS A 273 -33.96 19.88 32.89
CA LYS A 273 -33.27 21.15 33.09
C LYS A 273 -32.12 21.33 32.08
N LEU A 274 -31.29 20.31 31.89
CA LEU A 274 -30.20 20.34 30.92
C LEU A 274 -30.71 20.67 29.51
N MET A 275 -31.79 20.01 29.09
CA MET A 275 -32.42 20.24 27.79
C MET A 275 -33.06 21.63 27.67
N ALA A 276 -33.50 22.24 28.77
CA ALA A 276 -33.99 23.61 28.76
C ALA A 276 -32.87 24.64 28.57
N ASP A 277 -31.69 24.37 29.14
CA ASP A 277 -30.54 25.27 29.13
C ASP A 277 -29.71 25.20 27.84
N MET A 278 -29.89 24.15 27.01
CA MET A 278 -29.17 23.95 25.74
C MET A 278 -29.68 24.81 24.58
N GLU A 279 -28.76 25.17 23.68
CA GLU A 279 -29.04 25.82 22.41
C GLU A 279 -29.64 24.83 21.37
N PRO A 280 -30.33 25.30 20.32
CA PRO A 280 -30.94 24.42 19.31
C PRO A 280 -29.95 23.45 18.65
N TRP A 281 -28.76 23.93 18.28
CA TRP A 281 -27.74 23.13 17.61
C TRP A 281 -27.14 22.03 18.50
N GLU A 282 -27.08 22.24 19.82
CA GLU A 282 -26.63 21.24 20.79
C GLU A 282 -27.64 20.09 20.88
N LYS A 283 -28.94 20.42 20.86
CA LYS A 283 -30.02 19.43 20.85
C LYS A 283 -30.03 18.62 19.57
N GLU A 284 -29.73 19.24 18.43
CA GLU A 284 -29.59 18.53 17.16
C GLU A 284 -28.43 17.54 17.19
N LEU A 285 -27.28 17.91 17.78
CA LEU A 285 -26.13 17.01 17.94
C LEU A 285 -26.44 15.80 18.85
N LEU A 286 -27.20 15.97 19.92
CA LEU A 286 -27.62 14.84 20.78
C LEU A 286 -28.54 13.85 20.05
N ASN A 287 -29.24 14.32 19.02
CA ASN A 287 -30.11 13.51 18.18
C ASN A 287 -29.40 13.01 16.90
N LEU A 288 -28.08 13.22 16.79
CA LEU A 288 -27.29 12.70 15.69
C LEU A 288 -27.22 11.18 15.82
N GLY A 289 -28.08 10.48 15.08
CA GLY A 289 -28.13 9.01 15.03
C GLY A 289 -26.97 8.36 14.28
N SER A 290 -25.97 9.15 13.85
CA SER A 290 -24.80 8.68 13.13
C SER A 290 -23.86 7.88 14.04
N ASN A 291 -23.17 6.91 13.44
CA ASN A 291 -22.06 6.23 14.06
C ASN A 291 -20.77 7.05 13.89
N LEU A 292 -19.98 7.14 14.96
CA LEU A 292 -18.65 7.73 14.97
C LEU A 292 -17.62 6.61 15.08
N TYR A 293 -16.79 6.43 14.07
CA TYR A 293 -15.69 5.47 14.09
C TYR A 293 -14.36 6.20 14.26
N PHE A 294 -13.65 5.90 15.34
CA PHE A 294 -12.28 6.33 15.56
C PHE A 294 -11.35 5.19 15.12
N LEU A 295 -10.55 5.46 14.10
CA LEU A 295 -9.61 4.53 13.52
C LEU A 295 -8.21 4.96 13.97
N ASP A 296 -7.58 4.16 14.81
CA ASP A 296 -6.23 4.41 15.30
C ASP A 296 -5.21 3.71 14.40
N PHE A 297 -4.23 4.48 13.92
CA PHE A 297 -3.17 3.99 13.05
C PHE A 297 -1.80 4.22 13.69
N SER A 298 -0.90 3.26 13.46
CA SER A 298 0.52 3.40 13.79
C SER A 298 1.41 3.21 12.56
N ASN A 299 2.35 4.12 12.35
CA ASN A 299 3.43 3.97 11.38
C ASN A 299 4.64 3.31 12.05
N LYS A 300 4.85 2.03 11.76
CA LYS A 300 5.90 1.19 12.32
C LYS A 300 7.18 1.21 11.48
N GLY A 301 7.03 1.31 10.17
CA GLY A 301 8.15 1.26 9.23
C GLY A 301 8.90 2.60 9.05
N GLY A 302 8.32 3.69 9.57
CA GLY A 302 8.89 5.04 9.55
C GLY A 302 8.52 5.86 8.30
N LEU A 303 8.22 5.20 7.18
CA LEU A 303 7.84 5.87 5.94
C LEU A 303 6.35 6.22 5.96
N VAL A 304 6.05 7.52 6.01
CA VAL A 304 4.67 8.02 5.96
C VAL A 304 4.09 7.87 4.55
N MET A 305 2.83 7.45 4.46
CA MET A 305 2.07 7.32 3.21
C MET A 305 0.62 7.77 3.41
N PRO A 306 -0.13 8.09 2.33
CA PRO A 306 -1.57 8.27 2.41
C PRO A 306 -2.27 7.04 3.01
N LEU A 307 -3.34 7.25 3.78
CA LEU A 307 -4.19 6.16 4.24
C LEU A 307 -5.29 5.91 3.21
N ILE A 308 -5.23 4.76 2.54
CA ILE A 308 -6.23 4.32 1.56
C ILE A 308 -7.10 3.28 2.23
N LEU A 309 -8.34 3.66 2.54
CA LEU A 309 -9.26 2.83 3.32
C LEU A 309 -10.35 2.26 2.40
N GLY A 310 -10.41 0.94 2.27
CA GLY A 310 -11.58 0.24 1.75
C GLY A 310 -12.54 -0.07 2.89
N ILE A 311 -13.76 0.45 2.79
CA ILE A 311 -14.79 0.35 3.84
C ILE A 311 -15.97 -0.44 3.29
N ASP A 312 -16.24 -1.60 3.90
CA ASP A 312 -17.39 -2.43 3.62
C ASP A 312 -18.45 -2.24 4.71
N TYR A 313 -19.70 -1.97 4.32
CA TYR A 313 -20.81 -1.77 5.25
C TYR A 313 -21.68 -3.02 5.39
N GLU A 314 -22.43 -3.10 6.49
CA GLU A 314 -23.37 -4.22 6.72
C GLU A 314 -24.50 -4.31 5.70
N ASP A 315 -24.88 -3.17 5.09
CA ASP A 315 -25.87 -3.10 4.02
C ASP A 315 -25.36 -3.61 2.65
N GLY A 316 -24.09 -4.01 2.57
CA GLY A 316 -23.43 -4.50 1.36
C GLY A 316 -22.84 -3.41 0.46
N SER A 317 -22.97 -2.13 0.81
CA SER A 317 -22.29 -1.05 0.10
C SER A 317 -20.78 -1.00 0.43
N HIS A 318 -20.01 -0.42 -0.48
CA HIS A 318 -18.56 -0.30 -0.39
C HIS A 318 -18.10 1.10 -0.81
N GLU A 319 -17.08 1.65 -0.13
CA GLU A 319 -16.39 2.87 -0.55
C GLU A 319 -14.87 2.77 -0.37
N ILE A 320 -14.14 3.51 -1.22
CA ILE A 320 -12.71 3.78 -1.00
C ILE A 320 -12.55 5.23 -0.55
N ARG A 321 -11.96 5.42 0.63
CA ARG A 321 -11.63 6.74 1.18
C ARG A 321 -10.12 6.93 1.21
N ARG A 322 -9.65 7.97 0.51
CA ARG A 322 -8.23 8.35 0.47
C ARG A 322 -7.99 9.52 1.41
N ILE A 323 -7.04 9.36 2.32
CA ILE A 323 -6.61 10.38 3.27
C ILE A 323 -5.16 10.74 2.93
N PRO A 324 -4.86 12.01 2.62
CA PRO A 324 -3.51 12.43 2.25
C PRO A 324 -2.46 12.16 3.34
N ALA A 325 -1.19 12.07 2.96
CA ALA A 325 -0.07 11.80 3.86
C ALA A 325 0.10 12.89 4.94
N GLU A 326 -0.46 14.07 4.74
CA GLU A 326 -0.44 15.21 5.65
C GLU A 326 -1.13 14.90 6.99
N ILE A 327 -1.93 13.83 7.08
CA ILE A 327 -2.46 13.36 8.37
C ILE A 327 -1.35 13.12 9.40
N TRP A 328 -0.16 12.73 8.95
CA TRP A 328 1.01 12.43 9.78
C TRP A 328 1.76 13.68 10.27
N ARG A 329 1.38 14.90 9.86
CA ARG A 329 2.13 16.14 10.17
C ARG A 329 2.27 16.44 11.67
N SER A 330 1.22 16.16 12.46
CA SER A 330 1.25 16.41 13.90
C SER A 330 2.01 15.31 14.66
N ASN A 331 1.94 14.08 14.17
CA ASN A 331 2.63 12.93 14.74
C ASN A 331 2.83 11.88 13.64
N GLN A 332 4.08 11.66 13.26
CA GLN A 332 4.44 10.74 12.18
C GLN A 332 4.30 9.26 12.56
N PHE A 333 4.10 8.95 13.85
CA PHE A 333 4.05 7.58 14.37
C PHE A 333 2.64 7.13 14.70
N HIS A 334 1.76 8.04 15.15
CA HIS A 334 0.40 7.69 15.57
C HIS A 334 -0.61 8.74 15.13
N VAL A 335 -1.71 8.32 14.51
CA VAL A 335 -2.81 9.19 14.13
C VAL A 335 -4.15 8.50 14.36
N THR A 336 -5.15 9.28 14.76
CA THR A 336 -6.54 8.82 14.84
C THR A 336 -7.36 9.53 13.78
N LYS A 337 -8.12 8.77 12.98
CA LYS A 337 -9.07 9.31 12.02
C LYS A 337 -10.50 9.07 12.48
N LEU A 338 -11.29 10.15 12.53
CA LEU A 338 -12.73 10.07 12.72
C LEU A 338 -13.44 9.86 11.37
N ILE A 339 -14.34 8.89 11.33
CA ILE A 339 -15.33 8.68 10.25
C ILE A 339 -16.72 8.80 10.86
N VAL A 340 -17.53 9.72 10.34
CA VAL A 340 -18.94 9.89 10.71
C VAL A 340 -19.80 9.31 9.59
N THR A 341 -20.71 8.40 9.92
CA THR A 341 -21.59 7.75 8.95
C THR A 341 -22.83 7.17 9.62
N ASP A 342 -23.98 7.21 8.94
CA ASP A 342 -25.21 6.57 9.44
C ASP A 342 -25.18 5.04 9.27
N LYS A 343 -24.22 4.51 8.51
CA LYS A 343 -24.10 3.09 8.21
C LYS A 343 -23.21 2.37 9.23
N THR A 344 -23.52 1.11 9.51
CA THR A 344 -22.65 0.24 10.30
C THR A 344 -21.52 -0.29 9.42
N ILE A 345 -20.27 -0.04 9.82
CA ILE A 345 -19.08 -0.57 9.12
C ILE A 345 -18.89 -2.02 9.55
N ARG A 346 -18.81 -2.91 8.56
CA ARG A 346 -18.55 -4.34 8.75
C ARG A 346 -17.06 -4.64 8.71
N GLN A 347 -16.33 -4.02 7.79
CA GLN A 347 -14.90 -4.26 7.59
C GLN A 347 -14.20 -2.98 7.14
N ILE A 348 -12.97 -2.80 7.60
CA ILE A 348 -12.04 -1.80 7.09
C ILE A 348 -10.78 -2.53 6.62
N SER A 349 -10.29 -2.13 5.46
CA SER A 349 -9.04 -2.60 4.87
C SER A 349 -8.16 -1.38 4.56
N LEU A 350 -6.94 -1.39 5.09
CA LEU A 350 -5.91 -0.44 4.74
C LEU A 350 -5.16 -0.94 3.50
N ASP A 351 -4.94 -0.03 2.55
CA ASP A 351 -4.29 -0.29 1.28
C ASP A 351 -4.84 -1.52 0.53
N PRO A 352 -6.16 -1.57 0.24
CA PRO A 352 -6.81 -2.77 -0.30
C PRO A 352 -6.25 -3.21 -1.66
N ASN A 353 -5.69 -2.29 -2.44
CA ASN A 353 -5.11 -2.55 -3.76
C ASN A 353 -3.57 -2.66 -3.75
N ARG A 354 -2.94 -2.59 -2.57
CA ARG A 354 -1.47 -2.66 -2.41
C ARG A 354 -0.74 -1.55 -3.19
N GLU A 355 -1.23 -0.33 -3.06
CA GLU A 355 -0.75 0.90 -3.70
C GLU A 355 0.48 1.50 -2.99
N THR A 356 0.73 1.20 -1.71
CA THR A 356 1.73 1.93 -0.90
C THR A 356 3.01 1.15 -0.60
N ALA A 357 3.11 -0.12 -1.00
CA ALA A 357 4.20 -1.04 -0.65
C ALA A 357 4.27 -1.37 0.85
N ASP A 358 3.12 -1.53 1.51
CA ASP A 358 3.06 -1.94 2.91
C ASP A 358 3.69 -3.33 3.14
N ALA A 359 4.59 -3.40 4.11
CA ALA A 359 5.37 -4.58 4.42
C ALA A 359 4.61 -5.64 5.24
N ASP A 360 3.60 -5.25 6.03
CA ASP A 360 2.83 -6.17 6.86
C ASP A 360 1.33 -6.06 6.60
N THR A 361 0.90 -6.62 5.48
CA THR A 361 -0.52 -6.67 5.10
C THR A 361 -1.42 -7.41 6.10
N ALA A 362 -0.89 -8.17 7.05
CA ALA A 362 -1.70 -8.87 8.05
C ALA A 362 -2.31 -7.90 9.08
N ASN A 363 -1.72 -6.72 9.26
CA ASN A 363 -2.18 -5.69 10.19
C ASN A 363 -3.09 -4.62 9.53
N ASN A 364 -3.43 -4.81 8.24
CA ASN A 364 -4.25 -3.87 7.47
C ASN A 364 -5.76 -4.03 7.66
N TYR A 365 -6.22 -5.09 8.33
CA TYR A 365 -7.64 -5.44 8.38
C TYR A 365 -8.26 -5.29 9.76
N TRP A 366 -9.44 -4.67 9.78
CA TRP A 366 -10.37 -4.75 10.90
C TRP A 366 -11.69 -5.39 10.44
N PRO A 367 -12.15 -6.48 11.08
CA PRO A 367 -11.40 -7.33 12.02
C PRO A 367 -10.16 -7.99 11.37
N ARG A 368 -9.19 -8.41 12.18
CA ARG A 368 -7.98 -9.09 11.68
C ARG A 368 -8.33 -10.40 10.96
N LYS A 369 -7.63 -10.68 9.88
CA LYS A 369 -7.81 -11.89 9.04
C LYS A 369 -6.68 -12.89 9.30
N PRO A 370 -6.95 -14.21 9.20
CA PRO A 370 -5.89 -15.22 9.23
C PRO A 370 -5.02 -15.13 7.96
N VAL A 371 -3.72 -15.37 8.11
CA VAL A 371 -2.79 -15.49 6.98
C VAL A 371 -2.82 -16.94 6.47
N GLU A 372 -3.23 -17.16 5.23
CA GLU A 372 -3.23 -18.49 4.61
C GLU A 372 -1.84 -18.83 4.05
N THR A 373 -1.34 -20.03 4.33
CA THR A 373 -0.05 -20.53 3.81
C THR A 373 -0.12 -22.02 3.49
N ARG A 374 0.69 -22.48 2.52
CA ARG A 374 0.83 -23.89 2.14
C ARG A 374 2.29 -24.31 2.24
N LEU A 375 2.52 -25.51 2.79
CA LEU A 375 3.85 -26.10 2.89
C LEU A 375 4.08 -27.08 1.73
N GLU A 376 5.14 -26.88 0.97
CA GLU A 376 5.54 -27.78 -0.11
C GLU A 376 6.86 -28.50 0.22
N LEU A 377 6.91 -29.81 -0.04
CA LEU A 377 8.14 -30.61 0.04
C LEU A 377 8.82 -30.63 -1.33
N PHE A 378 9.97 -29.96 -1.47
CA PHE A 378 10.64 -29.82 -2.77
C PHE A 378 11.99 -30.55 -2.89
N LYS A 379 12.19 -31.20 -4.05
CA LYS A 379 13.49 -31.60 -4.61
C LYS A 379 13.61 -31.01 -6.01
N ARG A 380 14.55 -30.08 -6.22
CA ARG A 380 14.69 -29.30 -7.46
C ARG A 380 15.27 -30.15 -8.59
N LYS A 381 14.56 -30.26 -9.73
CA LYS A 381 15.10 -30.72 -11.03
C LYS A 381 15.03 -29.56 -12.03
N GLN A 382 16.03 -29.45 -12.90
CA GLN A 382 16.06 -28.47 -14.00
C GLN A 382 15.25 -29.04 -15.18
N GLY A 383 14.29 -28.29 -15.73
CA GLY A 383 13.34 -28.79 -16.72
C GLY A 383 13.28 -27.93 -18.00
N GLN A 384 12.81 -28.55 -19.10
CA GLN A 384 12.59 -27.96 -20.41
C GLN A 384 11.67 -26.72 -20.39
N ASN A 385 11.82 -25.83 -21.38
CA ASN A 385 10.93 -24.68 -21.56
C ASN A 385 9.57 -25.10 -22.18
N LEU A 386 8.54 -24.24 -22.10
CA LEU A 386 7.20 -24.60 -22.56
C LEU A 386 7.13 -24.89 -24.07
N MET A 387 7.87 -24.16 -24.91
CA MET A 387 7.92 -24.45 -26.35
C MET A 387 8.54 -25.83 -26.60
N GLN A 388 9.63 -26.16 -25.91
CA GLN A 388 10.24 -27.49 -25.97
C GLN A 388 9.27 -28.57 -25.49
N LYS A 389 8.61 -28.39 -24.34
CA LYS A 389 7.62 -29.34 -23.81
C LYS A 389 6.43 -29.58 -24.73
N MET A 390 6.02 -28.56 -25.49
CA MET A 390 4.92 -28.65 -26.45
C MET A 390 5.36 -29.24 -27.79
N GLN A 391 6.66 -29.21 -28.09
CA GLN A 391 7.27 -29.81 -29.28
C GLN A 391 7.79 -31.23 -29.03
N ASP A 392 8.01 -31.58 -27.76
CA ASP A 392 8.31 -32.91 -27.28
C ASP A 392 7.05 -33.79 -27.44
N ASP A 393 7.09 -34.69 -28.42
CA ASP A 393 6.02 -35.64 -28.72
C ASP A 393 6.05 -36.87 -27.80
N GLY A 394 6.96 -36.89 -26.81
CA GLY A 394 7.13 -38.00 -25.88
C GLY A 394 7.83 -39.22 -26.48
N SER A 395 8.41 -39.11 -27.69
CA SER A 395 9.27 -40.15 -28.26
C SER A 395 10.68 -40.08 -27.66
N ASP A 396 10.81 -40.49 -26.40
CA ASP A 396 12.11 -40.92 -25.89
C ASP A 396 12.51 -42.21 -26.65
N ASP A 397 13.36 -42.07 -27.67
CA ASP A 397 14.13 -43.17 -28.23
C ASP A 397 14.95 -43.82 -27.11
N LYS A 398 14.42 -44.92 -26.58
CA LYS A 398 15.22 -45.93 -25.90
C LYS A 398 15.98 -46.76 -26.95
N GLU A 399 17.05 -46.20 -27.51
CA GLU A 399 18.12 -46.95 -28.18
C GLU A 399 19.44 -46.19 -27.96
N GLY A 400 20.49 -46.71 -27.35
CA GLY A 400 20.74 -48.00 -26.72
C GLY A 400 22.02 -47.88 -25.89
N ASP A 401 21.97 -48.40 -24.67
CA ASP A 401 23.16 -48.86 -23.94
C ASP A 401 23.32 -50.33 -24.35
N ASP A 402 24.12 -50.56 -25.40
CA ASP A 402 24.71 -51.85 -25.72
C ASP A 402 25.91 -51.63 -26.68
N GLN A 403 27.04 -51.19 -26.11
CA GLN A 403 28.38 -51.80 -26.23
C GLN A 403 29.48 -50.93 -25.62
#